data_AF-A0A831X0S7-F1
#
_entry.id   AF-A0A831X0S7-F1
#
_cell.length_a   1.000
_cell.length_b   1.000
_cell.length_c   1.000
_cell.angle_alpha   90.00
_cell.angle_beta   90.00
_cell.angle_gamma   90.00
#
_symmetry.space_group_name_H-M   'P 1'
#
loop_
_entity.id
_entity.type
_entity.pdbx_description
1 polymer ?
#
loop_
_entity_poly.entity_id
_entity_poly.type
_entity_poly.pdbx_seq_one_letter_code
_entity_poly.pdbx_strand_id
1 'polypeptide(L)'
;MKGTSISDHSASAGQHGRYDKAAGVMYTQDHVDMIREQLLAAEAAKRKFLLLLTVVAFLGLVGSLAFLGAKYAQFALAKSELSAAQAENASLKSELQKAKEALQLKEAQEARSKQAIKERDERLSILLPKVLRDEASGAEIGEFAQLVSSLPDRKIEVERMPPDKLFRNWRVIRGGTVEIYSLIGGFVQGRWVIYSNLVGASTARSASQESSRPQ
;
A
#
# COMPACT_ATOMS: atom_id res chain seq x y z
N MET A 1 -66.40 34.86 -31.01
CA MET A 1 -67.52 35.81 -31.20
C MET A 1 -66.95 37.06 -31.84
N LYS A 2 -67.28 37.29 -33.12
CA LYS A 2 -67.98 38.50 -33.64
C LYS A 2 -67.21 39.79 -33.32
N GLY A 3 -66.54 40.40 -34.29
CA GLY A 3 -67.19 41.26 -35.31
C GLY A 3 -67.36 42.65 -34.67
N THR A 4 -67.05 43.79 -35.28
CA THR A 4 -67.27 44.19 -36.67
C THR A 4 -66.55 45.53 -36.84
N SER A 5 -65.98 45.77 -38.02
CA SER A 5 -65.66 47.11 -38.53
C SER A 5 -66.94 47.94 -38.63
N ILE A 6 -66.90 49.26 -38.40
CA ILE A 6 -67.72 50.25 -39.10
C ILE A 6 -67.01 51.60 -39.06
N SER A 7 -66.92 52.15 -40.26
CA SER A 7 -66.40 53.41 -40.72
C SER A 7 -67.29 54.60 -40.35
N ASP A 8 -66.73 55.79 -40.61
CA ASP A 8 -67.39 56.92 -41.27
C ASP A 8 -67.88 58.16 -40.48
N HIS A 9 -67.54 59.28 -41.15
CA HIS A 9 -68.24 60.54 -41.31
C HIS A 9 -68.21 61.60 -40.20
N SER A 10 -67.26 62.53 -40.39
CA SER A 10 -67.45 63.96 -40.74
C SER A 10 -68.62 64.77 -40.17
N ALA A 11 -68.27 66.03 -39.90
CA ALA A 11 -69.08 67.25 -39.74
C ALA A 11 -69.50 67.57 -38.30
N SER A 12 -68.87 68.54 -37.62
CA SER A 12 -68.99 70.00 -37.83
C SER A 12 -70.42 70.52 -37.71
N ALA A 13 -70.77 71.03 -36.53
CA ALA A 13 -71.46 72.31 -36.35
C ALA A 13 -71.65 72.60 -34.85
N GLY A 14 -71.54 73.88 -34.47
CA GLY A 14 -72.28 74.40 -33.33
C GLY A 14 -71.47 74.86 -32.13
N GLN A 15 -70.87 76.05 -32.25
CA GLN A 15 -70.56 76.92 -31.13
C GLN A 15 -71.80 77.13 -30.24
N HIS A 16 -71.64 76.96 -28.92
CA HIS A 16 -72.21 77.80 -27.86
C HIS A 16 -71.39 77.45 -26.61
N GLY A 17 -70.44 78.27 -26.20
CA GLY A 17 -70.78 79.46 -25.42
C GLY A 17 -70.91 79.07 -23.95
N ARG A 18 -69.78 79.04 -23.23
CA ARG A 18 -69.68 79.35 -21.79
C ARG A 18 -68.22 79.37 -21.40
N TYR A 19 -67.74 80.57 -21.11
CA TYR A 19 -66.50 80.83 -20.41
C TYR A 19 -66.69 80.37 -18.96
N ASP A 20 -66.48 79.09 -18.69
CA ASP A 20 -66.20 78.64 -17.33
C ASP A 20 -64.72 78.92 -17.06
N LYS A 21 -64.52 80.01 -16.33
CA LYS A 21 -63.33 80.41 -15.57
C LYS A 21 -62.24 79.34 -15.63
N ALA A 22 -61.25 79.57 -16.49
CA ALA A 22 -59.92 79.08 -16.21
C ALA A 22 -59.56 79.61 -14.81
N ALA A 23 -59.62 78.73 -13.82
CA ALA A 23 -58.91 78.92 -12.57
C ALA A 23 -57.44 78.96 -12.96
N GLY A 24 -56.97 80.15 -13.36
CA GLY A 24 -55.56 80.46 -13.43
C GLY A 24 -55.05 80.33 -12.02
N VAL A 25 -54.56 79.14 -11.67
CA VAL A 25 -53.76 78.92 -10.48
C VAL A 25 -52.58 79.86 -10.64
N MET A 26 -52.64 81.04 -10.03
CA MET A 26 -51.49 81.93 -9.94
C MET A 26 -50.47 81.24 -9.03
N TYR A 27 -49.59 80.46 -9.66
CA TYR A 27 -48.36 80.01 -9.04
C TYR A 27 -47.53 81.25 -8.72
N THR A 28 -47.56 81.65 -7.45
CA THR A 28 -46.63 82.65 -6.93
C THR A 28 -45.22 82.08 -7.05
N GLN A 29 -44.24 82.92 -7.35
CA GLN A 29 -42.85 82.52 -7.60
C GLN A 29 -42.29 81.61 -6.49
N ASP A 30 -42.70 81.85 -5.23
CA ASP A 30 -42.42 81.01 -4.06
C ASP A 30 -42.86 79.54 -4.21
N HIS A 31 -44.01 79.27 -4.84
CA HIS A 31 -44.49 77.90 -5.04
C HIS A 31 -43.66 77.15 -6.10
N VAL A 32 -43.19 77.87 -7.12
CA VAL A 32 -42.32 77.28 -8.16
C VAL A 32 -40.96 76.96 -7.56
N ASP A 33 -40.41 77.84 -6.73
CA ASP A 33 -39.13 77.62 -6.07
C ASP A 33 -39.20 76.51 -5.02
N MET A 34 -40.29 76.42 -4.26
CA MET A 34 -40.54 75.32 -3.31
C MET A 34 -40.65 73.96 -4.03
N ILE A 35 -41.35 73.88 -5.15
CA ILE A 35 -41.44 72.63 -5.94
C ILE A 35 -40.06 72.24 -6.48
N ARG A 36 -39.26 73.23 -6.91
CA ARG A 36 -37.91 73.01 -7.42
C ARG A 36 -36.96 72.51 -6.35
N GLU A 37 -36.99 73.07 -5.15
CA GLU A 37 -36.23 72.59 -3.99
C GLU A 37 -36.66 71.18 -3.58
N GLN A 38 -37.96 70.88 -3.53
CA GLN A 38 -38.46 69.54 -3.23
C GLN A 38 -38.04 68.51 -4.28
N LEU A 39 -38.05 68.89 -5.56
CA LEU A 39 -37.58 68.03 -6.66
C LEU A 39 -36.08 67.74 -6.53
N LEU A 40 -35.27 68.77 -6.25
CA LEU A 40 -33.82 68.62 -6.04
C LEU A 40 -33.52 67.76 -4.80
N ALA A 41 -34.27 67.94 -3.71
CA ALA A 41 -34.15 67.13 -2.51
C ALA A 41 -34.53 65.66 -2.78
N ALA A 42 -35.60 65.42 -3.54
CA ALA A 42 -36.04 64.07 -3.93
C ALA A 42 -35.04 63.38 -4.86
N GLU A 43 -34.46 64.11 -5.83
CA GLU A 43 -33.40 63.57 -6.71
C GLU A 43 -32.12 63.25 -5.93
N ALA A 44 -31.71 64.13 -5.01
CA ALA A 44 -30.57 63.88 -4.14
C ALA A 44 -30.81 62.67 -3.21
N ALA A 45 -32.02 62.50 -2.68
CA ALA A 45 -32.39 61.36 -1.85
C ALA A 45 -32.34 60.04 -2.65
N LYS A 46 -32.85 60.03 -3.89
CA LYS A 46 -32.76 58.86 -4.79
C LYS A 46 -31.33 58.45 -5.08
N ARG A 47 -30.43 59.42 -5.35
CA ARG A 47 -29.00 59.13 -5.56
C ARG A 47 -28.34 58.54 -4.32
N LYS A 48 -28.61 59.11 -3.14
CA LYS A 48 -28.10 58.58 -1.86
C LYS A 48 -28.62 57.18 -1.56
N PHE A 49 -29.90 56.92 -1.83
CA PHE A 49 -30.49 55.59 -1.65
C PHE A 49 -29.91 54.55 -2.61
N LEU A 50 -29.74 54.92 -3.89
CA LEU A 50 -29.09 54.06 -4.88
C LEU A 50 -27.65 53.74 -4.49
N LEU A 51 -26.88 54.72 -4.00
CA LEU A 51 -25.52 54.50 -3.51
C LEU A 51 -25.49 53.59 -2.27
N LEU A 52 -26.44 53.73 -1.36
CA LEU A 52 -26.53 52.85 -0.19
C LEU A 52 -26.86 51.42 -0.61
N LEU A 53 -27.78 51.24 -1.56
CA LEU A 53 -28.16 49.93 -2.07
C LEU A 53 -27.01 49.26 -2.83
N THR A 54 -26.23 50.00 -3.62
CA THR A 54 -25.03 49.45 -4.28
C THR A 54 -23.93 49.09 -3.28
N VAL A 55 -23.72 49.89 -2.22
CA VAL A 55 -22.77 49.55 -1.15
C VAL A 55 -23.19 48.26 -0.43
N VAL A 56 -24.48 48.13 -0.08
CA VAL A 56 -25.00 46.91 0.57
C VAL A 56 -24.88 45.70 -0.35
N ALA A 57 -25.22 45.84 -1.63
CA ALA A 57 -25.06 44.76 -2.61
C ALA A 57 -23.59 44.35 -2.77
N PHE A 58 -22.66 45.31 -2.81
CA PHE A 58 -21.23 45.04 -2.90
C PHE A 58 -20.71 44.33 -1.65
N LEU A 59 -21.10 44.77 -0.46
CA LEU A 59 -20.76 44.10 0.80
C LEU A 59 -21.33 42.67 0.86
N GLY A 60 -22.56 42.47 0.39
CA GLY A 60 -23.17 41.14 0.27
C GLY A 60 -22.40 40.23 -0.68
N LEU A 61 -21.90 40.77 -1.79
CA LEU A 61 -21.13 40.03 -2.79
C LEU A 61 -19.73 39.67 -2.27
N VAL A 62 -19.06 40.59 -1.56
CA VAL A 62 -17.79 40.30 -0.89
C VAL A 62 -17.97 39.24 0.19
N GLY A 63 -19.04 39.34 1.00
CA GLY A 63 -19.36 38.36 2.03
C GLY A 63 -19.63 36.97 1.47
N SER A 64 -20.36 36.87 0.35
CA SER A 64 -20.65 35.58 -0.29
C SER A 64 -19.39 34.94 -0.88
N LEU A 65 -18.51 35.73 -1.52
CA LEU A 65 -17.20 35.26 -2.01
C LEU A 65 -16.32 34.73 -0.87
N ALA A 66 -16.24 35.46 0.25
CA ALA A 66 -15.46 35.03 1.41
C ALA A 66 -16.01 33.72 2.01
N PHE A 67 -17.34 33.60 2.12
CA PHE A 67 -17.98 32.38 2.61
C PHE A 67 -17.71 31.18 1.69
N LEU A 68 -17.84 31.37 0.37
CA LEU A 68 -17.59 30.32 -0.61
C LEU A 68 -16.12 29.88 -0.60
N GLY A 69 -15.19 30.83 -0.48
CA GLY A 69 -13.75 30.56 -0.36
C GLY A 69 -13.42 29.74 0.90
N ALA A 70 -14.00 30.09 2.05
CA ALA A 70 -13.80 29.35 3.29
C ALA A 70 -14.31 27.91 3.20
N LYS A 71 -15.49 27.70 2.58
CA LYS A 71 -16.04 26.35 2.36
C LYS A 71 -15.19 25.53 1.40
N TYR A 72 -14.69 26.15 0.34
CA TYR A 72 -13.78 25.49 -0.60
C TYR A 72 -12.47 25.07 0.07
N ALA A 73 -11.88 25.93 0.91
CA ALA A 73 -10.68 25.60 1.67
C ALA A 73 -10.89 24.41 2.62
N GLN A 74 -12.01 24.38 3.36
CA GLN A 74 -12.36 23.24 4.22
C GLN A 74 -12.52 21.95 3.41
N PHE A 75 -13.19 22.01 2.26
CA PHE A 75 -13.36 20.84 1.39
C PHE A 75 -12.02 20.35 0.82
N ALA A 76 -11.15 21.26 0.39
CA ALA A 76 -9.83 20.92 -0.13
C ALA A 76 -8.96 20.23 0.95
N LEU A 77 -8.96 20.76 2.18
CA LEU A 77 -8.27 20.15 3.31
C LEU A 77 -8.82 18.75 3.63
N ALA A 78 -10.14 18.61 3.77
CA ALA A 78 -10.77 17.32 4.04
C ALA A 78 -10.48 16.28 2.96
N LYS A 79 -10.47 16.69 1.68
CA LYS A 79 -10.11 15.80 0.58
C LYS A 79 -8.64 15.38 0.65
N SER A 80 -7.74 16.30 1.02
CA SER A 80 -6.32 16.00 1.18
C SER A 80 -6.07 15.02 2.33
N GLU A 81 -6.70 15.23 3.48
CA GLU A 81 -6.61 14.34 4.65
C GLU A 81 -7.16 12.95 4.32
N LEU A 82 -8.30 12.88 3.63
CA LEU A 82 -8.87 11.61 3.19
C LEU A 82 -7.95 10.87 2.22
N SER A 83 -7.32 11.57 1.26
CA SER A 83 -6.35 10.95 0.35
C SER A 83 -5.09 10.47 1.08
N ALA A 84 -4.61 11.21 2.07
CA ALA A 84 -3.45 10.83 2.87
C ALA A 84 -3.76 9.58 3.71
N ALA A 85 -4.92 9.56 4.38
CA ALA A 85 -5.37 8.41 5.16
C ALA A 85 -5.63 7.16 4.30
N GLN A 86 -6.10 7.33 3.05
CA GLN A 86 -6.24 6.24 2.10
C GLN A 86 -4.89 5.70 1.62
N ALA A 87 -3.93 6.58 1.34
CA ALA A 87 -2.58 6.19 0.96
C ALA A 87 -1.88 5.43 2.10
N GLU A 88 -2.02 5.91 3.34
CA GLU A 88 -1.50 5.25 4.53
C GLU A 88 -2.15 3.87 4.73
N ASN A 89 -3.48 3.78 4.64
CA ASN A 89 -4.17 2.49 4.70
C ASN A 89 -3.72 1.51 3.61
N ALA A 90 -3.50 1.99 2.38
CA ALA A 90 -3.01 1.16 1.29
C ALA A 90 -1.57 0.67 1.58
N SER A 91 -0.72 1.54 2.11
CA SER A 91 0.65 1.18 2.50
C SER A 91 0.68 0.15 3.62
N LEU A 92 -0.10 0.34 4.69
CA LEU A 92 -0.21 -0.59 5.81
C LEU A 92 -0.76 -1.95 5.37
N LYS A 93 -1.75 -1.97 4.46
CA LYS A 93 -2.25 -3.23 3.88
C LYS A 93 -1.16 -3.96 3.07
N SER A 94 -0.36 -3.22 2.30
CA SER A 94 0.75 -3.79 1.53
C SER A 94 1.83 -4.37 2.46
N GLU A 95 2.21 -3.64 3.50
CA GLU A 95 3.19 -4.10 4.50
C GLU A 95 2.70 -5.33 5.25
N LEU A 96 1.43 -5.34 5.66
CA LEU A 96 0.80 -6.48 6.32
C LEU A 96 0.80 -7.71 5.40
N GLN A 97 0.49 -7.53 4.12
CA GLN A 97 0.53 -8.63 3.15
C GLN A 97 1.94 -9.19 2.98
N LYS A 98 2.95 -8.32 2.80
CA LYS A 98 4.36 -8.72 2.73
C LYS A 98 4.82 -9.46 3.99
N ALA A 99 4.43 -8.98 5.17
CA ALA A 99 4.75 -9.61 6.44
C ALA A 99 4.12 -11.01 6.55
N LYS A 100 2.86 -11.17 6.12
CA LYS A 100 2.19 -12.48 6.08
C LYS A 100 2.87 -13.45 5.13
N GLU A 101 3.23 -13.02 3.92
CA GLU A 101 3.94 -13.85 2.95
C GLU A 101 5.31 -14.28 3.49
N ALA A 102 6.07 -13.36 4.10
CA ALA A 102 7.35 -13.68 4.71
C ALA A 102 7.22 -14.67 5.88
N LEU A 103 6.16 -14.54 6.69
CA LEU A 103 5.89 -15.44 7.81
C LEU A 103 5.54 -16.85 7.30
N GLN A 104 4.64 -16.95 6.31
CA GLN A 104 4.29 -18.24 5.69
C GLN A 104 5.50 -18.91 5.04
N LEU A 105 6.38 -18.15 4.38
CA LEU A 105 7.61 -18.69 3.80
C LEU A 105 8.52 -19.27 4.89
N LYS A 106 8.70 -18.55 6.01
CA LYS A 106 9.50 -19.02 7.14
C LYS A 106 8.89 -20.26 7.79
N GLU A 107 7.58 -20.27 8.04
CA GLU A 107 6.89 -21.44 8.58
C GLU A 107 7.02 -22.66 7.67
N ALA A 108 6.88 -22.48 6.36
CA ALA A 108 7.08 -23.56 5.39
C ALA A 108 8.53 -24.07 5.39
N GLN A 109 9.51 -23.16 5.52
CA GLN A 109 10.93 -23.52 5.60
C GLN A 109 11.24 -24.25 6.92
N GLU A 110 10.66 -23.84 8.03
CA GLU A 110 10.78 -24.53 9.33
C GLU A 110 10.09 -25.90 9.32
N ALA A 111 8.93 -26.03 8.68
CA ALA A 111 8.26 -27.32 8.56
C ALA A 111 9.12 -28.30 7.75
N ARG A 112 9.70 -27.83 6.63
CA ARG A 112 10.63 -28.62 5.81
C ARG A 112 11.90 -28.99 6.58
N SER A 113 12.48 -28.06 7.33
CA SER A 113 13.69 -28.34 8.11
C SER A 113 13.41 -29.33 9.24
N LYS A 114 12.29 -29.19 9.96
CA LYS A 114 11.85 -30.16 10.97
C LYS A 114 11.62 -31.55 10.37
N GLN A 115 11.03 -31.64 9.18
CA GLN A 115 10.83 -32.92 8.50
C GLN A 115 12.17 -33.55 8.08
N ALA A 116 13.10 -32.76 7.52
CA ALA A 116 14.42 -33.25 7.17
C ALA A 116 15.23 -33.71 8.39
N ILE A 117 15.10 -33.01 9.53
CA ILE A 117 15.71 -33.42 10.80
C ILE A 117 15.11 -34.75 11.28
N LYS A 118 13.78 -34.90 11.27
CA LYS A 118 13.12 -36.15 11.66
C LYS A 118 13.56 -37.32 10.78
N GLU A 119 13.56 -37.15 9.46
CA GLU A 119 13.98 -38.19 8.53
C GLU A 119 15.46 -38.58 8.76
N ARG A 120 16.33 -37.60 8.98
CA ARG A 120 17.73 -37.85 9.32
C ARG A 120 17.86 -38.63 10.62
N ASP A 121 17.17 -38.21 11.67
CA ASP A 121 17.26 -38.82 13.00
C ASP A 121 16.69 -40.27 12.97
N GLU A 122 15.62 -40.50 12.22
CA GLU A 122 15.08 -41.84 11.94
C GLU A 122 16.11 -42.73 11.23
N ARG A 123 16.72 -42.25 10.13
CA ARG A 123 17.77 -43.00 9.42
C ARG A 123 18.98 -43.28 10.30
N LEU A 124 19.41 -42.31 11.11
CA LEU A 124 20.51 -42.47 12.04
C LEU A 124 20.21 -43.56 13.09
N SER A 125 18.97 -43.59 13.61
CA SER A 125 18.54 -44.60 14.58
C SER A 125 18.53 -46.03 14.02
N ILE A 126 18.31 -46.18 12.71
CA ILE A 126 18.33 -47.47 11.99
C ILE A 126 19.78 -47.89 11.68
N LEU A 127 20.61 -46.96 11.20
CA LEU A 127 21.97 -47.26 10.76
C LEU A 127 22.95 -47.43 11.93
N LEU A 128 22.81 -46.64 12.99
CA LEU A 128 23.71 -46.67 14.14
C LEU A 128 23.92 -48.07 14.74
N PRO A 129 22.88 -48.85 15.07
CA PRO A 129 23.08 -50.19 15.64
C PRO A 129 23.74 -51.15 14.65
N LYS A 130 23.43 -51.07 13.35
CA LYS A 130 24.07 -51.89 12.31
C LYS A 130 25.56 -51.58 12.18
N VAL A 131 25.90 -50.28 12.19
CA VAL A 131 27.27 -49.80 12.11
C VAL A 131 28.09 -50.24 13.34
N LEU A 132 27.52 -50.13 14.53
CA LEU A 132 28.18 -50.55 15.78
C LEU A 132 28.33 -52.07 15.90
N ARG A 133 27.50 -52.86 15.22
CA ARG A 133 27.57 -54.33 15.18
C ARG A 133 28.44 -54.87 14.04
N ASP A 134 29.05 -54.01 13.23
CA ASP A 134 29.79 -54.40 12.02
C ASP A 134 28.92 -55.16 10.99
N GLU A 135 27.61 -54.90 10.99
CA GLU A 135 26.62 -55.50 10.08
C GLU A 135 26.28 -54.59 8.88
N ALA A 136 26.72 -53.33 8.92
CA ALA A 136 26.45 -52.35 7.87
C ALA A 136 27.32 -52.58 6.63
N SER A 137 26.71 -52.47 5.45
CA SER A 137 27.42 -52.43 4.18
C SER A 137 28.22 -51.14 4.02
N GLY A 138 29.24 -51.14 3.14
CA GLY A 138 30.04 -49.94 2.90
C GLY A 138 29.23 -48.73 2.40
N ALA A 139 28.14 -48.97 1.68
CA ALA A 139 27.20 -47.91 1.26
C ALA A 139 26.43 -47.33 2.46
N GLU A 140 25.93 -48.18 3.37
CA GLU A 140 25.27 -47.76 4.61
C GLU A 140 26.22 -46.99 5.54
N ILE A 141 27.50 -47.36 5.60
CA ILE A 141 28.50 -46.63 6.38
C ILE A 141 28.79 -45.26 5.75
N GLY A 142 28.84 -45.17 4.42
CA GLY A 142 28.94 -43.90 3.71
C GLY A 142 27.75 -42.98 3.99
N GLU A 143 26.52 -43.52 3.92
CA GLU A 143 25.31 -42.78 4.28
C GLU A 143 25.35 -42.34 5.75
N PHE A 144 25.75 -43.21 6.68
CA PHE A 144 25.95 -42.85 8.08
C PHE A 144 26.95 -41.71 8.25
N ALA A 145 28.09 -41.75 7.57
CA ALA A 145 29.10 -40.70 7.63
C ALA A 145 28.55 -39.36 7.13
N GLN A 146 27.77 -39.38 6.05
CA GLN A 146 27.08 -38.20 5.56
C GLN A 146 26.07 -37.64 6.58
N LEU A 147 25.24 -38.50 7.16
CA LEU A 147 24.24 -38.11 8.16
C LEU A 147 24.90 -37.48 9.39
N VAL A 148 25.97 -38.08 9.90
CA VAL A 148 26.74 -37.52 11.03
C VAL A 148 27.39 -36.18 10.66
N SER A 149 27.94 -36.04 9.45
CA SER A 149 28.51 -34.76 8.99
C SER A 149 27.48 -33.65 8.85
N SER A 150 26.19 -34.00 8.73
CA SER A 150 25.08 -33.04 8.66
C SER A 150 24.53 -32.62 10.03
N LEU A 151 25.03 -33.20 11.13
CA LEU A 151 24.69 -32.79 12.48
C LEU A 151 25.35 -31.44 12.81
N PRO A 152 24.73 -30.60 13.67
CA PRO A 152 25.31 -29.31 14.08
C PRO A 152 26.73 -29.44 14.63
N ASP A 153 26.97 -30.46 15.45
CA ASP A 153 28.26 -30.73 16.08
C ASP A 153 29.13 -31.74 15.33
N ARG A 154 28.63 -32.26 14.19
CA ARG A 154 29.26 -33.28 13.35
C ARG A 154 29.72 -34.54 14.09
N LYS A 155 29.11 -34.82 15.24
CA LYS A 155 29.50 -35.88 16.15
C LYS A 155 28.27 -36.65 16.63
N ILE A 156 28.47 -37.93 16.95
CA ILE A 156 27.47 -38.77 17.60
C ILE A 156 28.10 -39.54 18.76
N GLU A 157 27.43 -39.55 19.90
CA GLU A 157 27.84 -40.31 21.08
C GLU A 157 27.34 -41.74 21.00
N VAL A 158 28.20 -42.68 21.36
CA VAL A 158 27.91 -44.11 21.36
C VAL A 158 28.40 -44.76 22.64
N GLU A 159 27.66 -45.74 23.13
CA GLU A 159 27.93 -46.40 24.41
C GLU A 159 29.11 -47.38 24.32
N ARG A 160 29.33 -47.98 23.14
CA ARG A 160 30.34 -48.99 22.90
C ARG A 160 31.40 -48.48 21.93
N MET A 161 32.63 -48.99 22.08
CA MET A 161 33.72 -48.76 21.14
C MET A 161 33.27 -49.12 19.70
N PRO A 162 33.35 -48.17 18.74
CA PRO A 162 33.03 -48.46 17.35
C PRO A 162 34.04 -49.43 16.73
N PRO A 163 33.65 -50.24 15.74
CA PRO A 163 34.57 -51.16 15.07
C PRO A 163 35.62 -50.40 14.25
N ASP A 164 36.87 -50.88 14.23
CA ASP A 164 37.99 -50.21 13.55
C ASP A 164 37.77 -50.02 12.04
N LYS A 165 36.98 -50.90 11.42
CA LYS A 165 36.64 -50.81 9.99
C LYS A 165 35.88 -49.52 9.65
N LEU A 166 35.24 -48.90 10.65
CA LEU A 166 34.51 -47.64 10.51
C LEU A 166 35.43 -46.47 10.14
N PHE A 167 36.66 -46.46 10.66
CA PHE A 167 37.57 -45.31 10.60
C PHE A 167 38.37 -45.30 9.28
N ARG A 168 37.63 -45.16 8.18
CA ARG A 168 38.15 -45.08 6.81
C ARG A 168 37.51 -43.90 6.09
N ASN A 169 38.01 -43.62 4.90
CA ASN A 169 37.39 -42.65 4.00
C ASN A 169 36.26 -43.33 3.23
N TRP A 170 35.06 -42.79 3.37
CA TRP A 170 33.83 -43.28 2.76
C TRP A 170 33.40 -42.36 1.63
N ARG A 171 33.15 -42.94 0.46
CA ARG A 171 32.73 -42.20 -0.73
C ARG A 171 31.21 -42.27 -0.87
N VAL A 172 30.59 -41.10 -1.03
CA VAL A 172 29.14 -40.95 -1.22
C VAL A 172 28.88 -40.17 -2.50
N ILE A 173 27.97 -40.65 -3.34
CA ILE A 173 27.60 -39.96 -4.59
C ILE A 173 26.27 -39.25 -4.36
N ARG A 174 26.27 -37.92 -4.47
CA ARG A 174 25.09 -37.08 -4.27
C ARG A 174 24.97 -36.04 -5.36
N GLY A 175 23.87 -36.05 -6.10
CA GLY A 175 23.55 -34.99 -7.07
C GLY A 175 24.65 -34.73 -8.11
N GLY A 176 25.37 -35.77 -8.54
CA GLY A 176 26.47 -35.65 -9.51
C GLY A 176 27.81 -35.19 -8.90
N THR A 177 27.89 -35.05 -7.57
CA THR A 177 29.14 -34.81 -6.84
C THR A 177 29.52 -36.05 -6.05
N VAL A 178 30.81 -36.36 -6.04
CA VAL A 178 31.40 -37.41 -5.22
C VAL A 178 31.98 -36.74 -3.99
N GLU A 179 31.39 -37.02 -2.83
CA GLU A 179 31.82 -36.53 -1.53
C GLU A 179 32.59 -37.64 -0.80
N ILE A 180 33.67 -37.28 -0.12
CA ILE A 180 34.49 -38.20 0.66
C ILE A 180 34.43 -37.75 2.12
N TYR A 181 33.94 -38.65 2.97
CA TYR A 181 33.80 -38.45 4.40
C TYR A 181 34.81 -39.30 5.16
N SER A 182 35.48 -38.71 6.14
CA SER A 182 36.36 -39.42 7.05
C SER A 182 35.70 -39.54 8.42
N LEU A 183 35.54 -40.78 8.89
CA LEU A 183 35.03 -41.06 10.22
C LEU A 183 36.18 -41.18 11.22
N ILE A 184 36.08 -40.47 12.34
CA ILE A 184 37.10 -40.43 13.39
C ILE A 184 36.46 -40.81 14.71
N GLY A 185 37.01 -41.81 15.39
CA GLY A 185 36.60 -42.19 16.74
C GLY A 185 37.42 -41.47 17.81
N GLY A 186 36.77 -41.07 18.89
CA GLY A 186 37.43 -40.56 20.09
C GLY A 186 36.70 -41.01 21.35
N PHE A 187 37.40 -41.06 22.49
CA PHE A 187 36.78 -41.30 23.80
C PHE A 187 36.80 -39.98 24.58
N VAL A 188 35.63 -39.41 24.81
CA VAL A 188 35.47 -38.07 25.40
C VAL A 188 34.48 -38.18 26.57
N GLN A 189 34.87 -37.69 27.74
CA GLN A 189 34.01 -37.64 28.93
C GLN A 189 33.38 -39.00 29.32
N GLY A 190 34.11 -40.09 29.15
CA GLY A 190 33.63 -41.43 29.51
C GLY A 190 32.72 -42.09 28.47
N ARG A 191 32.51 -41.46 27.30
CA ARG A 191 31.72 -42.01 26.19
C ARG A 191 32.54 -42.07 24.90
N TRP A 192 32.21 -43.01 24.03
CA TRP A 192 32.76 -43.05 22.69
C TRP A 192 32.03 -42.04 21.82
N VAL A 193 32.76 -41.33 20.97
CA VAL A 193 32.23 -40.30 20.07
C VAL A 193 32.76 -40.58 18.68
N ILE A 194 31.87 -40.55 17.69
CA ILE A 194 32.22 -40.66 16.28
C ILE A 194 32.02 -39.30 15.63
N TYR A 195 33.08 -38.75 15.05
CA TYR A 195 33.06 -37.54 14.24
C TYR A 195 33.01 -37.91 12.76
N SER A 196 32.36 -37.07 11.97
CA SER A 196 32.42 -37.17 10.50
C SER A 196 32.85 -35.86 9.88
N ASN A 197 33.93 -35.91 9.11
CA ASN A 197 34.48 -34.76 8.41
C ASN A 197 34.40 -34.97 6.90
N LEU A 198 33.86 -34.00 6.17
CA LEU A 198 33.99 -33.94 4.72
C LEU A 198 35.43 -33.56 4.38
N VAL A 199 36.17 -34.48 3.75
CA VAL A 199 37.60 -34.33 3.42
C VAL A 199 37.84 -34.03 1.94
N GLY A 200 36.85 -34.27 1.08
CA GLY A 200 36.94 -33.95 -0.33
C GLY A 200 35.59 -33.96 -1.02
N ALA A 201 35.42 -33.08 -2.00
CA ALA A 201 34.26 -33.07 -2.88
C ALA A 201 34.74 -32.84 -4.32
N SER A 202 34.41 -33.76 -5.22
CA SER A 202 34.75 -33.65 -6.64
C SER A 202 33.50 -33.83 -7.49
N THR A 203 33.24 -32.94 -8.43
CA THR A 203 32.15 -33.10 -9.39
C THR A 203 32.48 -34.29 -10.31
N ALA A 204 31.50 -35.13 -10.63
CA ALA A 204 31.71 -36.37 -11.40
C ALA A 204 32.32 -36.13 -12.81
N ARG A 205 32.26 -34.90 -13.36
CA ARG A 205 32.95 -34.53 -14.60
C ARG A 205 34.48 -34.40 -14.44
N SER A 206 34.97 -33.97 -13.28
CA SER A 206 36.39 -33.75 -13.05
C SER A 206 37.14 -35.05 -12.76
N ALA A 207 36.47 -36.04 -12.14
CA ALA A 207 37.05 -37.34 -11.84
C ALA A 207 37.39 -38.17 -13.10
N SER A 208 36.66 -37.96 -14.20
CA SER A 208 36.90 -38.64 -15.48
C SER A 208 38.12 -38.08 -16.23
N GLN A 209 38.55 -36.86 -15.92
CA GLN A 209 39.63 -36.18 -16.64
C GLN A 209 41.01 -36.45 -16.01
N GLU A 210 41.04 -36.83 -14.74
CA GLU A 210 42.29 -37.13 -14.00
C GLU A 210 42.74 -38.59 -14.15
N SER A 211 41.83 -39.48 -14.59
CA SER A 211 42.13 -40.87 -14.96
C SER A 211 42.85 -41.01 -16.31
N SER A 212 43.09 -39.92 -17.04
CA SER A 212 43.70 -39.93 -18.37
C SER A 212 45.10 -39.31 -18.40
N ARG A 213 45.72 -39.04 -17.25
CA ARG A 213 47.13 -38.62 -17.18
C ARG A 213 48.02 -39.87 -17.18
N PRO A 214 48.79 -40.16 -18.25
CA PRO A 214 49.83 -41.17 -18.19
C PRO A 214 50.91 -40.73 -17.19
N GLN A 215 51.44 -41.70 -16.43
CA GLN A 215 52.65 -41.53 -15.63
C GLN A 215 53.86 -41.28 -16.52
#